data_AF-A0A847HE23-F1
#
_entry.id   AF-A0A847HE23-F1
#
_cell.length_a   1.000
_cell.length_b   1.000
_cell.length_c   1.000
_cell.angle_alpha   90.00
_cell.angle_beta   90.00
_cell.angle_gamma   90.00
#
_symmetry.space_group_name_H-M   'P 1'
#
loop_
_entity.id
_entity.type
_entity.pdbx_description
1 polymer ?
#
loop_
_entity_poly.entity_id
_entity_poly.type
_entity_poly.pdbx_seq_one_letter_code
_entity_poly.pdbx_strand_id
1 'polypeptide(L)'
;MSVVRKTGQHRTSPRITRRGLLQGTLIAGAAATAPSSLTRVRASDVQAYGDADLDALHAPSPYGDPEHHVFMHGVASGDPLPNSVILWTRVTPTPDAVPGSGAGPDVQLRWEVAEDPEFTTVARAGTVTASAMNDHTVHVDPFGLRPGTVYHYRFTALDGAHAGRTSRVGRTRTAPADDADVDTLRLAVCSCANFEAGYFSAYSDIARRAYAGEIDVVVHMGDYLYEYASGEYAGKYGVVRPHVPTWEIRTLADYRSRHGHYRRDVELQLAHAAAPWVVTWDDHEIAN
;
A
#
# COMPACT_ATOMS: atom_id res chain seq x y z
N MET A 1 -43.40 -12.52 -64.07
CA MET A 1 -43.90 -12.28 -62.70
C MET A 1 -42.86 -12.83 -61.73
N SER A 2 -41.81 -12.06 -61.45
CA SER A 2 -41.63 -11.06 -60.39
C SER A 2 -40.92 -11.66 -59.17
N VAL A 3 -39.75 -11.10 -58.91
CA VAL A 3 -38.69 -11.55 -58.01
C VAL A 3 -38.74 -10.72 -56.72
N VAL A 4 -38.75 -11.43 -55.59
CA VAL A 4 -38.02 -11.21 -54.32
C VAL A 4 -37.33 -9.84 -54.09
N ARG A 5 -37.66 -9.13 -52.99
CA ARG A 5 -36.81 -8.92 -51.77
C ARG A 5 -37.38 -7.81 -50.86
N LYS A 6 -37.53 -8.13 -49.57
CA LYS A 6 -37.63 -7.18 -48.45
C LYS A 6 -36.22 -6.71 -48.09
N THR A 7 -35.98 -5.41 -47.98
CA THR A 7 -34.78 -4.82 -47.39
C THR A 7 -35.05 -4.45 -45.93
N GLY A 8 -34.36 -5.11 -45.00
CA GLY A 8 -34.27 -4.72 -43.60
C GLY A 8 -33.15 -3.69 -43.42
N GLN A 9 -33.46 -2.57 -42.79
CA GLN A 9 -32.51 -1.52 -42.42
C GLN A 9 -31.61 -1.97 -41.27
N HIS A 10 -30.30 -2.05 -41.50
CA HIS A 10 -29.30 -2.11 -40.44
C HIS A 10 -29.14 -0.71 -39.83
N ARG A 11 -29.46 -0.55 -38.54
CA ARG A 11 -29.05 0.60 -37.73
C ARG A 11 -27.57 0.44 -37.37
N THR A 12 -26.74 1.33 -37.87
CA THR A 12 -25.34 1.49 -37.46
C THR A 12 -25.27 2.34 -36.18
N SER A 13 -24.73 1.78 -35.09
CA SER A 13 -24.42 2.52 -33.87
C SER A 13 -23.29 3.54 -34.12
N PRO A 14 -23.32 4.75 -33.51
CA PRO A 14 -22.31 5.76 -33.74
C PRO A 14 -20.98 5.38 -33.08
N ARG A 15 -19.89 5.43 -33.86
CA ARG A 15 -18.51 5.26 -33.38
C ARG A 15 -18.08 6.51 -32.62
N ILE A 16 -17.81 6.37 -31.32
CA ILE A 16 -17.16 7.41 -30.52
C ILE A 16 -15.68 7.47 -30.94
N THR A 17 -15.25 8.62 -31.48
CA THR A 17 -13.85 8.85 -31.86
C THR A 17 -13.12 9.57 -30.72
N ARG A 18 -11.80 9.33 -30.59
CA ARG A 18 -10.90 9.95 -29.59
C ARG A 18 -10.99 11.49 -29.49
N ARG A 19 -11.53 12.16 -30.51
CA ARG A 19 -11.70 13.62 -30.56
C ARG A 19 -13.02 14.12 -29.97
N GLY A 20 -14.02 13.24 -29.82
CA GLY A 20 -15.33 13.57 -29.23
C GLY A 20 -15.40 13.44 -27.71
N LEU A 21 -14.40 12.82 -27.08
CA LEU A 21 -14.34 12.64 -25.62
C LEU A 21 -13.70 13.83 -24.88
N LEU A 22 -13.08 14.78 -25.60
CA LEU A 22 -12.32 15.91 -25.02
C LEU A 22 -13.01 17.29 -25.19
N GLN A 23 -14.26 17.33 -25.67
CA GLN A 23 -14.98 18.61 -25.89
C GLN A 23 -16.26 18.77 -25.04
N GLY A 24 -16.46 17.94 -24.01
CA GLY A 24 -17.72 17.95 -23.27
C GLY A 24 -17.57 17.91 -21.75
N THR A 25 -17.10 18.99 -21.13
CA THR A 25 -17.45 19.32 -19.73
C THR A 25 -17.12 20.78 -19.44
N LEU A 26 -18.09 21.66 -19.63
CA LEU A 26 -18.12 23.00 -19.04
C LEU A 26 -19.57 23.34 -18.63
N ILE A 27 -19.73 23.57 -17.32
CA ILE A 27 -20.67 24.48 -16.64
C ILE A 27 -22.03 23.92 -16.15
N ALA A 28 -22.03 23.72 -14.82
CA ALA A 28 -22.94 24.20 -13.76
C ALA A 28 -24.37 23.64 -13.58
N GLY A 29 -24.65 23.28 -12.32
CA GLY A 29 -25.69 24.00 -11.59
C GLY A 29 -26.47 23.23 -10.52
N ALA A 30 -26.43 23.79 -9.31
CA ALA A 30 -27.53 23.95 -8.34
C ALA A 30 -27.68 22.93 -7.19
N ALA A 31 -27.73 23.55 -6.01
CA ALA A 31 -27.88 23.01 -4.67
C ALA A 31 -29.25 22.38 -4.41
N ALA A 32 -29.26 21.33 -3.57
CA ALA A 32 -30.42 20.92 -2.80
C ALA A 32 -30.01 20.77 -1.34
N THR A 33 -30.56 21.65 -0.50
CA THR A 33 -30.43 21.67 0.96
C THR A 33 -31.45 20.73 1.60
N ALA A 34 -31.02 19.83 2.48
CA ALA A 34 -31.84 19.29 3.57
C ALA A 34 -30.94 18.81 4.73
N PRO A 35 -31.39 18.90 5.99
CA PRO A 35 -30.51 18.97 7.15
C PRO A 35 -30.23 17.57 7.72
N SER A 36 -28.95 17.20 7.84
CA SER A 36 -28.54 16.14 8.76
C SER A 36 -28.02 16.79 10.04
N SER A 37 -28.60 16.36 11.15
CA SER A 37 -28.35 16.80 12.52
C SER A 37 -26.85 16.88 12.85
N LEU A 38 -26.36 18.11 12.97
CA LEU A 38 -25.04 18.43 13.51
C LEU A 38 -25.05 18.17 15.02
N THR A 39 -24.56 17.02 15.44
CA THR A 39 -23.97 16.90 16.79
C THR A 39 -22.70 17.73 16.76
N ARG A 40 -22.82 18.96 17.26
CA ARG A 40 -21.78 19.98 17.33
C ARG A 40 -20.65 19.48 18.24
N VAL A 41 -19.66 18.78 17.68
CA VAL A 41 -18.37 18.59 18.35
C VAL A 41 -17.77 19.99 18.49
N ARG A 42 -17.62 20.46 19.72
CA ARG A 42 -17.05 21.78 19.99
C ARG A 42 -15.57 21.78 19.58
N ALA A 43 -15.25 22.54 18.55
CA ALA A 43 -13.90 22.76 18.03
C ALA A 43 -13.06 23.69 18.93
N SER A 44 -13.27 23.68 20.26
CA SER A 44 -12.60 24.60 21.20
C SER A 44 -11.53 23.96 22.07
N ASP A 45 -11.26 22.65 21.93
CA ASP A 45 -10.25 21.96 22.75
C ASP A 45 -8.96 21.62 21.97
N VAL A 46 -8.79 22.16 20.74
CA VAL A 46 -7.57 21.96 19.92
C VAL A 46 -6.57 23.13 20.08
N GLN A 47 -6.78 24.00 21.06
CA GLN A 47 -5.90 25.14 21.31
C GLN A 47 -5.02 24.89 22.54
N ALA A 48 -4.13 23.90 22.43
CA ALA A 48 -3.01 23.68 23.36
C ALA A 48 -1.85 22.92 22.69
N TYR A 49 -1.26 23.50 21.63
CA TYR A 49 0.08 23.12 21.16
C TYR A 49 1.02 24.34 21.16
N GLY A 50 0.82 25.24 22.13
CA GLY A 50 1.52 26.52 22.20
C GLY A 50 2.91 26.51 22.83
N ASP A 51 3.34 25.41 23.46
CA ASP A 51 4.65 25.32 24.14
C ASP A 51 5.27 23.92 23.96
N ALA A 52 5.34 23.43 22.72
CA ALA A 52 6.18 22.27 22.44
C ALA A 52 7.64 22.71 22.36
N ASP A 53 8.49 22.16 23.24
CA ASP A 53 9.94 22.31 23.15
C ASP A 53 10.42 21.79 21.79
N LEU A 54 10.79 22.72 20.90
CA LEU A 54 11.18 22.42 19.53
C LEU A 54 12.45 21.56 19.46
N ASP A 55 13.31 21.59 20.50
CA ASP A 55 14.49 20.74 20.58
C ASP A 55 14.12 19.28 20.93
N ALA A 56 12.99 19.05 21.61
CA ALA A 56 12.44 17.71 21.86
C ALA A 56 11.76 17.10 20.60
N LEU A 57 11.33 17.93 19.65
CA LEU A 57 10.80 17.51 18.35
C LEU A 57 11.90 17.16 17.33
N HIS A 58 13.16 17.55 17.60
CA HIS A 58 14.33 17.23 16.77
C HIS A 58 15.15 16.03 17.27
N ALA A 59 14.80 15.44 18.41
CA ALA A 59 15.37 14.16 18.81
C ALA A 59 14.65 13.03 18.06
N PRO A 60 15.36 12.03 17.48
CA PRO A 60 14.69 10.82 17.04
C PRO A 60 14.01 10.22 18.27
N SER A 61 12.67 10.28 18.31
CA SER A 61 11.91 9.62 19.37
C SER A 61 12.33 8.15 19.32
N PRO A 62 13.03 7.62 20.34
CA PRO A 62 13.26 6.20 20.40
C PRO A 62 11.87 5.56 20.38
N TYR A 63 11.65 4.63 19.48
CA TYR A 63 10.43 3.83 19.43
C TYR A 63 10.47 2.85 20.61
N GLY A 64 10.52 3.37 21.84
CA GLY A 64 10.26 2.61 23.05
C GLY A 64 8.76 2.46 23.20
N ASP A 65 8.13 1.78 22.26
CA ASP A 65 6.70 1.50 22.29
C ASP A 65 6.45 0.14 22.99
N PRO A 66 5.56 0.04 23.99
CA PRO A 66 5.05 -1.24 24.49
C PRO A 66 4.42 -2.14 23.39
N GLU A 67 4.15 -1.61 22.19
CA GLU A 67 3.69 -2.34 21.00
C GLU A 67 4.83 -2.87 20.09
N HIS A 68 6.11 -2.76 20.47
CA HIS A 68 7.24 -3.26 19.67
C HIS A 68 7.03 -4.72 19.22
N HIS A 69 6.87 -4.93 17.92
CA HIS A 69 6.78 -6.25 17.31
C HIS A 69 7.61 -6.35 16.04
N VAL A 70 8.23 -7.51 15.83
CA VAL A 70 9.25 -7.71 14.77
C VAL A 70 8.73 -7.43 13.35
N PHE A 71 7.42 -7.55 13.08
CA PHE A 71 6.80 -7.31 11.78
C PHE A 71 5.89 -6.06 11.75
N MET A 72 6.29 -4.97 12.44
CA MET A 72 5.48 -3.74 12.57
C MET A 72 5.24 -2.92 11.30
N HIS A 73 5.88 -3.29 10.18
CA HIS A 73 5.69 -2.66 8.87
C HIS A 73 4.87 -3.53 7.91
N GLY A 74 4.25 -4.60 8.44
CA GLY A 74 3.46 -5.57 7.70
C GLY A 74 4.27 -6.35 6.67
N VAL A 75 3.55 -6.93 5.72
CA VAL A 75 4.09 -7.66 4.57
C VAL A 75 3.56 -7.03 3.29
N ALA A 76 4.16 -7.33 2.14
CA ALA A 76 3.65 -6.95 0.83
C ALA A 76 4.05 -7.99 -0.21
N SER A 77 3.34 -8.02 -1.34
CA SER A 77 3.76 -8.75 -2.52
C SER A 77 3.59 -7.87 -3.76
N GLY A 78 4.34 -8.14 -4.81
CA GLY A 78 4.31 -7.29 -6.00
C GLY A 78 4.93 -7.91 -7.24
N ASP A 79 4.81 -7.18 -8.35
CA ASP A 79 5.32 -7.54 -9.67
C ASP A 79 5.02 -9.00 -10.05
N PRO A 80 3.73 -9.39 -10.12
CA PRO A 80 3.37 -10.77 -10.39
C PRO A 80 3.75 -11.17 -11.82
N LEU A 81 4.47 -12.29 -11.91
CA LEU A 81 4.75 -13.01 -13.16
C LEU A 81 3.91 -14.29 -13.22
N PRO A 82 3.85 -14.98 -14.38
CA PRO A 82 3.12 -16.24 -14.47
C PRO A 82 3.60 -17.31 -13.49
N ASN A 83 4.88 -17.30 -13.14
CA ASN A 83 5.48 -18.32 -12.28
C ASN A 83 6.20 -17.77 -11.05
N SER A 84 6.05 -16.48 -10.74
CA SER A 84 6.69 -15.83 -9.60
C SER A 84 5.88 -14.63 -9.09
N VAL A 85 6.14 -14.22 -7.86
CA VAL A 85 5.65 -12.96 -7.31
C VAL A 85 6.58 -12.51 -6.18
N ILE A 86 7.02 -11.26 -6.20
CA ILE A 86 7.92 -10.73 -5.18
C ILE A 86 7.20 -10.73 -3.83
N LEU A 87 7.90 -11.15 -2.77
CA LEU A 87 7.46 -11.06 -1.39
C LEU A 87 8.36 -10.09 -0.62
N TRP A 88 7.75 -9.25 0.21
CA TRP A 88 8.45 -8.22 0.96
C TRP A 88 8.01 -8.17 2.43
N THR A 89 8.97 -7.89 3.31
CA THR A 89 8.72 -7.41 4.67
C THR A 89 9.90 -6.56 5.15
N ARG A 90 9.66 -5.69 6.13
CA ARG A 90 10.71 -5.10 6.98
C ARG A 90 10.61 -5.67 8.39
N VAL A 91 11.72 -6.08 8.98
CA VAL A 91 11.75 -6.49 10.39
C VAL A 91 12.31 -5.41 11.31
N THR A 92 11.89 -5.41 12.56
CA THR A 92 12.37 -4.49 13.60
C THR A 92 12.94 -5.32 14.75
N PRO A 93 14.22 -5.74 14.66
CA PRO A 93 14.80 -6.73 15.59
C PRO A 93 14.86 -6.26 17.04
N THR A 94 15.14 -4.98 17.25
CA THR A 94 15.21 -4.32 18.56
C THR A 94 14.40 -3.02 18.50
N PRO A 95 13.98 -2.46 19.65
CA PRO A 95 13.28 -1.16 19.67
C PRO A 95 14.04 -0.02 18.98
N ASP A 96 15.38 -0.07 18.97
CA ASP A 96 16.23 0.94 18.33
C ASP A 96 16.45 0.70 16.82
N ALA A 97 16.05 -0.45 16.28
CA ALA A 97 16.20 -0.81 14.86
C ALA A 97 15.10 -0.20 13.98
N VAL A 98 14.83 1.08 14.23
CA VAL A 98 13.79 1.86 13.54
C VAL A 98 14.24 2.22 12.12
N PRO A 99 13.30 2.45 11.19
CA PRO A 99 13.61 2.76 9.80
C PRO A 99 14.63 3.90 9.65
N GLY A 100 15.78 3.60 9.05
CA GLY A 100 16.87 4.56 8.85
C GLY A 100 17.93 4.62 9.96
N SER A 101 17.78 3.89 11.07
CA SER A 101 18.74 3.96 12.20
C SER A 101 20.08 3.30 11.90
N GLY A 102 20.11 2.34 10.97
CA GLY A 102 21.31 1.54 10.69
C GLY A 102 21.75 0.66 11.86
N ALA A 103 20.87 0.44 12.85
CA ALA A 103 21.15 -0.30 14.07
C ALA A 103 20.33 -1.59 14.15
N GLY A 104 20.81 -2.51 14.99
CA GLY A 104 20.16 -3.79 15.27
C GLY A 104 20.87 -4.99 14.62
N PRO A 105 20.74 -6.19 15.21
CA PRO A 105 21.36 -7.40 14.68
C PRO A 105 20.70 -7.83 13.36
N ASP A 106 21.41 -8.65 12.60
CA ASP A 106 20.82 -9.41 11.51
C ASP A 106 19.77 -10.39 12.05
N VAL A 107 18.74 -10.64 11.25
CA VAL A 107 17.68 -11.61 11.57
C VAL A 107 17.48 -12.55 10.40
N GLN A 108 17.62 -13.85 10.65
CA GLN A 108 17.29 -14.86 9.67
C GLN A 108 15.77 -15.10 9.66
N LEU A 109 15.16 -15.02 8.48
CA LEU A 109 13.74 -15.26 8.27
C LEU A 109 13.55 -16.52 7.44
N ARG A 110 12.58 -17.35 7.84
CA ARG A 110 11.96 -18.32 6.92
C ARG A 110 10.81 -17.62 6.20
N TRP A 111 10.72 -17.79 4.90
CA TRP A 111 9.56 -17.41 4.11
C TRP A 111 8.88 -18.66 3.56
N GLU A 112 7.56 -18.61 3.47
CA GLU A 112 6.72 -19.71 2.95
C GLU A 112 5.67 -19.14 2.02
N VAL A 113 5.35 -19.86 0.95
CA VAL A 113 4.24 -19.64 0.03
C VAL A 113 3.40 -20.91 0.01
N ALA A 114 2.10 -20.80 0.26
CA ALA A 114 1.17 -21.92 0.36
C ALA A 114 -0.10 -21.70 -0.47
N GLU A 115 -0.77 -22.78 -0.84
CA GLU A 115 -2.02 -22.75 -1.60
C GLU A 115 -3.24 -22.38 -0.74
N ASP A 116 -3.09 -22.50 0.58
CA ASP A 116 -4.11 -22.26 1.59
C ASP A 116 -3.59 -21.36 2.72
N PRO A 117 -4.45 -20.57 3.38
CA PRO A 117 -4.04 -19.62 4.41
C PRO A 117 -3.58 -20.30 5.72
N GLU A 118 -3.91 -21.57 5.92
CA GLU A 118 -3.46 -22.39 7.05
C GLU A 118 -2.04 -22.97 6.84
N PHE A 119 -1.47 -22.84 5.64
CA PHE A 119 -0.16 -23.37 5.25
C PHE A 119 -0.06 -24.90 5.36
N THR A 120 -1.15 -25.61 5.05
CA THR A 120 -1.18 -27.08 4.97
C THR A 120 -0.49 -27.59 3.70
N THR A 121 -0.55 -26.83 2.60
CA THR A 121 0.08 -27.16 1.31
C THR A 121 1.08 -26.08 0.92
N VAL A 122 2.32 -26.21 1.40
CA VAL A 122 3.42 -25.29 1.08
C VAL A 122 3.92 -25.55 -0.34
N ALA A 123 3.78 -24.56 -1.21
CA ALA A 123 4.25 -24.58 -2.59
C ALA A 123 5.75 -24.25 -2.69
N ARG A 124 6.21 -23.23 -1.95
CA ARG A 124 7.62 -22.81 -1.91
C ARG A 124 8.00 -22.35 -0.52
N ALA A 125 9.26 -22.53 -0.15
CA ALA A 125 9.81 -22.00 1.08
C ALA A 125 11.32 -21.80 0.95
N GLY A 126 11.88 -20.99 1.84
CA GLY A 126 13.31 -20.78 1.94
C GLY A 126 13.66 -19.89 3.11
N THR A 127 14.91 -19.45 3.15
CA THR A 127 15.40 -18.51 4.15
C THR A 127 16.01 -17.27 3.50
N VAL A 128 16.00 -16.15 4.22
CA VAL A 128 16.61 -14.88 3.83
C VAL A 128 17.07 -14.13 5.08
N THR A 129 18.16 -13.38 5.00
CA THR A 129 18.66 -12.57 6.12
C THR A 129 18.28 -11.11 5.94
N ALA A 130 17.62 -10.53 6.94
CA ALA A 130 17.39 -9.10 7.04
C ALA A 130 18.53 -8.45 7.84
N SER A 131 19.19 -7.45 7.28
CA SER A 131 20.35 -6.78 7.89
C SER A 131 20.18 -5.27 7.97
N ALA A 132 20.93 -4.63 8.88
CA ALA A 132 20.89 -3.18 9.07
C ALA A 132 21.32 -2.39 7.82
N MET A 133 22.19 -2.95 6.97
CA MET A 133 22.61 -2.30 5.72
C MET A 133 21.43 -1.99 4.80
N ASN A 134 20.45 -2.89 4.76
CA ASN A 134 19.24 -2.78 3.94
C ASN A 134 18.02 -2.35 4.73
N ASP A 135 18.24 -1.66 5.86
CA ASP A 135 17.18 -1.23 6.79
C ASP A 135 16.26 -2.37 7.23
N HIS A 136 16.83 -3.58 7.37
CA HIS A 136 16.12 -4.81 7.73
C HIS A 136 14.94 -5.15 6.81
N THR A 137 14.97 -4.67 5.57
CA THR A 137 14.04 -5.07 4.52
C THR A 137 14.53 -6.34 3.84
N VAL A 138 13.59 -7.19 3.42
CA VAL A 138 13.88 -8.36 2.59
C VAL A 138 12.97 -8.38 1.37
N HIS A 139 13.52 -8.83 0.26
CA HIS A 139 12.80 -9.09 -0.98
C HIS A 139 13.13 -10.53 -1.38
N VAL A 140 12.09 -11.33 -1.65
CA VAL A 140 12.22 -12.72 -2.08
C VAL A 140 11.45 -12.87 -3.39
N ASP A 141 12.06 -13.54 -4.36
CA ASP A 141 11.46 -13.80 -5.68
C ASP A 141 11.32 -15.32 -5.90
N PRO A 142 10.26 -15.95 -5.34
CA PRO A 142 10.05 -17.39 -5.41
C PRO A 142 9.49 -17.85 -6.77
N PHE A 143 10.35 -18.51 -7.55
CA PHE A 143 9.97 -19.08 -8.85
C PHE A 143 9.25 -20.44 -8.78
N GLY A 144 8.58 -20.78 -9.89
CA GLY A 144 7.94 -22.07 -10.14
C GLY A 144 6.55 -22.20 -9.52
N LEU A 145 5.90 -21.07 -9.24
CA LEU A 145 4.49 -21.01 -8.90
C LEU A 145 3.63 -21.29 -10.15
N ARG A 146 2.36 -21.67 -9.94
CA ARG A 146 1.43 -21.86 -11.05
C ARG A 146 0.87 -20.52 -11.53
N PRO A 147 0.63 -20.32 -12.84
CA PRO A 147 0.00 -19.11 -13.35
C PRO A 147 -1.43 -18.89 -12.85
N GLY A 148 -1.83 -17.62 -12.80
CA GLY A 148 -3.18 -17.18 -12.47
C GLY A 148 -3.71 -17.61 -11.10
N THR A 149 -2.83 -18.06 -10.21
CA THR A 149 -3.15 -18.78 -8.99
C THR A 149 -3.02 -17.88 -7.77
N VAL A 150 -4.00 -17.94 -6.87
CA VAL A 150 -3.94 -17.28 -5.57
C VAL A 150 -3.05 -18.10 -4.64
N TYR A 151 -2.15 -17.41 -3.95
CA TYR A 151 -1.29 -17.99 -2.93
C TYR A 151 -1.35 -17.17 -1.65
N HIS A 152 -0.97 -17.80 -0.54
CA HIS A 152 -0.75 -17.17 0.75
C HIS A 152 0.72 -17.22 1.11
N TYR A 153 1.22 -16.20 1.81
CA TYR A 153 2.63 -16.14 2.18
C TYR A 153 2.83 -15.56 3.58
N ARG A 154 3.92 -15.95 4.23
CA ARG A 154 4.30 -15.45 5.56
C ARG A 154 5.81 -15.49 5.76
N PHE A 155 6.27 -14.73 6.74
CA PHE A 155 7.64 -14.74 7.23
C PHE A 155 7.67 -15.19 8.68
N THR A 156 8.70 -15.93 9.10
CA THR A 156 8.93 -16.34 10.49
C THR A 156 10.37 -16.02 10.87
N ALA A 157 10.58 -15.29 11.96
CA ALA A 157 11.91 -15.06 12.50
C ALA A 157 12.47 -16.37 13.08
N LEU A 158 13.69 -16.73 12.69
CA LEU A 158 14.34 -17.97 13.11
C LEU A 158 15.29 -17.78 14.29
N ASP A 159 15.79 -16.56 14.48
CA ASP A 159 16.76 -16.21 15.50
C ASP A 159 16.45 -14.85 16.17
N GLY A 160 17.34 -14.43 17.07
CA GLY A 160 17.20 -13.20 17.84
C GLY A 160 16.10 -13.24 18.91
N ALA A 161 15.79 -12.07 19.47
CA ALA A 161 14.80 -11.94 20.54
C ALA A 161 13.36 -12.28 20.12
N HIS A 162 13.11 -12.42 18.81
CA HIS A 162 11.80 -12.68 18.23
C HIS A 162 11.72 -14.05 17.54
N ALA A 163 12.65 -14.96 17.81
CA ALA A 163 12.63 -16.31 17.24
C ALA A 163 11.26 -17.00 17.44
N GLY A 164 10.73 -17.59 16.38
CA GLY A 164 9.41 -18.21 16.34
C GLY A 164 8.24 -17.26 16.12
N ARG A 165 8.45 -15.92 16.13
CA ARG A 165 7.41 -14.97 15.76
C ARG A 165 7.16 -15.03 14.25
N THR A 166 5.89 -15.00 13.87
CA THR A 166 5.42 -15.04 12.48
C THR A 166 4.74 -13.74 12.11
N SER A 167 4.91 -13.30 10.87
CA SER A 167 4.22 -12.13 10.30
C SER A 167 2.72 -12.39 10.20
N ARG A 168 1.95 -11.34 9.89
CA ARG A 168 0.61 -11.56 9.31
C ARG A 168 0.73 -12.38 8.02
N VAL A 169 -0.33 -13.11 7.69
CA VAL A 169 -0.45 -13.84 6.42
C VAL A 169 -0.82 -12.84 5.33
N GLY A 170 -0.03 -12.80 4.26
CA GLY A 170 -0.37 -12.10 3.03
C GLY A 170 -1.07 -13.02 2.05
N ARG A 171 -1.87 -12.43 1.17
CA ARG A 171 -2.52 -13.03 0.00
C ARG A 171 -1.92 -12.38 -1.24
N THR A 172 -1.56 -13.21 -2.21
CA THR A 172 -1.00 -12.77 -3.48
C THR A 172 -1.62 -13.55 -4.64
N ARG A 173 -1.34 -13.13 -5.88
CA ARG A 173 -1.78 -13.81 -7.09
C ARG A 173 -0.70 -13.73 -8.16
N THR A 174 -0.35 -14.85 -8.78
CA THR A 174 0.54 -14.85 -9.97
C THR A 174 -0.21 -14.34 -11.20
N ALA A 175 0.51 -13.77 -12.16
CA ALA A 175 -0.09 -13.37 -13.43
C ALA A 175 -0.64 -14.59 -14.19
N PRO A 176 -1.64 -14.43 -15.08
CA PRO A 176 -2.03 -15.47 -16.01
C PRO A 176 -0.84 -15.98 -16.84
N ALA A 177 -0.98 -17.15 -17.47
CA ALA A 177 0.03 -17.60 -18.43
C ALA A 177 0.13 -16.62 -19.62
N ASP A 178 1.30 -16.52 -20.26
CA ASP A 178 1.54 -15.57 -21.35
C ASP A 178 0.59 -15.76 -22.56
N ASP A 179 0.08 -16.98 -22.74
CA ASP A 179 -0.87 -17.37 -23.79
C ASP A 179 -2.31 -17.54 -23.29
N ALA A 180 -2.60 -17.17 -22.04
CA ALA A 180 -3.93 -17.29 -21.47
C ALA A 180 -4.93 -16.34 -22.15
N ASP A 181 -6.10 -16.86 -22.50
CA ASP A 181 -7.25 -16.04 -22.89
C ASP A 181 -7.90 -15.49 -21.61
N VAL A 182 -7.70 -14.19 -21.34
CA VAL A 182 -8.13 -13.53 -20.10
C VAL A 182 -9.46 -12.82 -20.32
N ASP A 183 -10.55 -13.41 -19.84
CA ASP A 183 -11.90 -12.84 -19.94
C ASP A 183 -12.09 -11.53 -19.14
N THR A 184 -11.42 -11.41 -17.98
CA THR A 184 -11.58 -10.26 -17.08
C THR A 184 -10.34 -10.04 -16.25
N LEU A 185 -9.95 -8.77 -16.10
CA LEU A 185 -8.92 -8.29 -15.18
C LEU A 185 -9.51 -7.18 -14.32
N ARG A 186 -9.40 -7.30 -12.99
CA ARG A 186 -9.89 -6.31 -12.03
C ARG A 186 -8.73 -5.61 -11.32
N LEU A 187 -8.63 -4.30 -11.55
CA LEU A 187 -7.59 -3.45 -11.00
C LEU A 187 -8.17 -2.54 -9.91
N ALA A 188 -7.44 -2.35 -8.83
CA ALA A 188 -7.57 -1.14 -8.00
C ALA A 188 -6.43 -0.18 -8.36
N VAL A 189 -6.75 1.08 -8.66
CA VAL A 189 -5.77 2.10 -9.03
C VAL A 189 -5.81 3.22 -8.00
N CYS A 190 -4.66 3.60 -7.47
CA CYS A 190 -4.53 4.63 -6.44
C CYS A 190 -3.23 5.43 -6.58
N SER A 191 -3.21 6.63 -5.99
CA SER A 191 -2.04 7.52 -5.88
C SER A 191 -2.29 8.54 -4.76
N CYS A 192 -1.32 9.41 -4.51
CA CYS A 192 -1.47 10.62 -3.68
C CYS A 192 -1.94 10.34 -2.25
N ALA A 193 -1.11 9.58 -1.52
CA ALA A 193 -1.41 9.07 -0.19
C ALA A 193 -0.95 10.00 0.94
N ASN A 194 -1.19 11.31 0.86
CA ASN A 194 -0.71 12.27 1.87
C ASN A 194 -1.21 11.89 3.28
N PHE A 195 -0.28 11.51 4.15
CA PHE A 195 -0.57 10.99 5.48
C PHE A 195 -1.20 12.03 6.41
N GLU A 196 -0.81 13.30 6.28
CA GLU A 196 -1.36 14.39 7.08
C GLU A 196 -2.77 14.79 6.65
N ALA A 197 -3.14 14.52 5.39
CA ALA A 197 -4.40 14.96 4.80
C ALA A 197 -5.62 14.14 5.27
N GLY A 198 -5.42 12.97 5.87
CA GLY A 198 -6.52 12.15 6.37
C GLY A 198 -6.12 10.72 6.69
N TYR A 199 -7.11 9.91 7.09
CA TYR A 199 -6.93 8.48 7.33
C TYR A 199 -7.06 7.67 6.04
N PHE A 200 -6.43 6.50 6.05
CA PHE A 200 -6.29 5.59 4.91
C PHE A 200 -7.48 4.66 4.69
N SER A 201 -8.71 5.16 4.88
CA SER A 201 -9.95 4.38 4.71
C SER A 201 -10.14 3.82 3.29
N ALA A 202 -9.58 4.47 2.25
CA ALA A 202 -9.57 3.95 0.89
C ALA A 202 -8.78 2.63 0.77
N TYR A 203 -7.65 2.51 1.47
CA TYR A 203 -6.89 1.26 1.52
C TYR A 203 -7.67 0.14 2.24
N SER A 204 -8.49 0.48 3.24
CA SER A 204 -9.43 -0.47 3.85
C SER A 204 -10.42 -1.06 2.85
N ASP A 205 -10.95 -0.24 1.94
CA ASP A 205 -11.84 -0.69 0.86
C ASP A 205 -11.13 -1.62 -0.12
N ILE A 206 -9.92 -1.25 -0.55
CA ILE A 206 -9.07 -2.09 -1.40
C ILE A 206 -8.83 -3.44 -0.73
N ALA A 207 -8.45 -3.47 0.54
CA ALA A 207 -8.19 -4.71 1.27
C ALA A 207 -9.43 -5.62 1.31
N ARG A 208 -10.59 -5.07 1.68
CA ARG A 208 -11.85 -5.83 1.79
C ARG A 208 -12.26 -6.44 0.45
N ARG A 209 -12.18 -5.67 -0.63
CA ARG A 209 -12.56 -6.10 -1.98
C ARG A 209 -11.56 -7.10 -2.55
N ALA A 210 -10.27 -6.94 -2.27
CA ALA A 210 -9.25 -7.92 -2.64
C ALA A 210 -9.46 -9.27 -1.94
N TYR A 211 -9.75 -9.27 -0.63
CA TYR A 211 -10.08 -10.50 0.09
C TYR A 211 -11.40 -11.14 -0.38
N ALA A 212 -12.35 -10.36 -0.87
CA ALA A 212 -13.57 -10.85 -1.51
C ALA A 212 -13.36 -11.39 -2.95
N GLY A 213 -12.14 -11.32 -3.48
CA GLY A 213 -11.82 -11.77 -4.84
C GLY A 213 -12.23 -10.80 -5.94
N GLU A 214 -12.50 -9.53 -5.60
CA GLU A 214 -12.91 -8.50 -6.55
C GLU A 214 -11.73 -7.70 -7.15
N ILE A 215 -10.51 -7.91 -6.65
CA ILE A 215 -9.29 -7.24 -7.13
C ILE A 215 -8.21 -8.31 -7.39
N ASP A 216 -7.64 -8.27 -8.59
CA ASP A 216 -6.58 -9.17 -9.01
C ASP A 216 -5.19 -8.59 -8.69
N VAL A 217 -5.03 -7.28 -8.89
CA VAL A 217 -3.78 -6.55 -8.64
C VAL A 217 -4.09 -5.08 -8.31
N VAL A 218 -3.27 -4.49 -7.44
CA VAL A 218 -3.31 -3.06 -7.10
C VAL A 218 -2.23 -2.33 -7.91
N VAL A 219 -2.56 -1.18 -8.47
CA VAL A 219 -1.63 -0.31 -9.19
C VAL A 219 -1.49 1.01 -8.44
N HIS A 220 -0.30 1.29 -7.92
CA HIS A 220 0.02 2.57 -7.28
C HIS A 220 0.76 3.48 -8.27
N MET A 221 0.20 4.65 -8.54
CA MET A 221 0.65 5.56 -9.61
C MET A 221 1.49 6.73 -9.07
N GLY A 222 2.27 6.53 -8.00
CA GLY A 222 3.09 7.57 -7.38
C GLY A 222 2.43 8.32 -6.22
N ASP A 223 3.21 9.19 -5.60
CA ASP A 223 2.91 9.90 -4.34
C ASP A 223 2.51 8.95 -3.21
N TYR A 224 3.26 7.84 -3.07
CA TYR A 224 3.12 6.89 -1.98
C TYR A 224 3.46 7.54 -0.63
N LEU A 225 4.39 8.49 -0.65
CA LEU A 225 4.70 9.38 0.47
C LEU A 225 4.82 10.83 -0.02
N TYR A 226 4.84 11.74 0.94
CA TYR A 226 5.18 13.16 0.72
C TYR A 226 6.42 13.49 1.52
N GLU A 227 7.26 14.39 1.01
CA GLU A 227 8.58 14.78 1.50
C GLU A 227 8.55 15.90 2.54
N TYR A 228 7.53 16.77 2.46
CA TYR A 228 7.40 18.01 3.23
C TYR A 228 7.60 17.89 4.75
N ALA A 229 7.92 19.03 5.37
CA ALA A 229 7.79 19.21 6.81
C ALA A 229 6.32 19.07 7.25
N SER A 230 6.10 18.66 8.49
CA SER A 230 4.76 18.52 9.05
C SER A 230 4.06 19.88 9.08
N GLY A 231 2.83 19.93 8.55
CA GLY A 231 2.02 21.14 8.46
C GLY A 231 2.28 22.02 7.23
N GLU A 232 3.33 21.76 6.45
CA GLU A 232 3.66 22.56 5.26
C GLU A 232 2.71 22.27 4.09
N TYR A 233 2.38 21.00 3.85
CA TYR A 233 1.42 20.56 2.83
C TYR A 233 0.29 19.75 3.46
N ALA A 234 -0.38 20.36 4.44
CA ALA A 234 -1.49 19.74 5.13
C ALA A 234 -2.77 19.70 4.26
N GLY A 235 -3.65 18.73 4.56
CA GLY A 235 -4.94 18.62 3.87
C GLY A 235 -5.90 19.78 4.20
N LYS A 236 -7.09 19.75 3.58
CA LYS A 236 -8.14 20.79 3.73
C LYS A 236 -8.47 21.17 5.19
N TYR A 237 -8.28 20.24 6.12
CA TYR A 237 -8.62 20.41 7.55
C TYR A 237 -7.39 20.54 8.45
N GLY A 238 -6.22 20.83 7.89
CA GLY A 238 -4.95 20.89 8.63
C GLY A 238 -4.34 19.51 8.84
N VAL A 239 -3.44 19.41 9.81
CA VAL A 239 -2.70 18.18 10.13
C VAL A 239 -3.61 17.21 10.89
N VAL A 240 -4.09 16.17 10.21
CA VAL A 240 -4.87 15.09 10.85
C VAL A 240 -3.94 14.14 11.58
N ARG A 241 -2.78 13.86 11.00
CA ARG A 241 -1.73 13.00 11.55
C ARG A 241 -0.38 13.62 11.20
N PRO A 242 0.50 13.92 12.16
CA PRO A 242 1.77 14.56 11.86
C PRO A 242 2.71 13.60 11.13
N HIS A 243 3.49 14.13 10.19
CA HIS A 243 4.61 13.41 9.60
C HIS A 243 5.69 13.06 10.64
N VAL A 244 6.40 11.96 10.36
CA VAL A 244 7.64 11.58 11.03
C VAL A 244 8.70 11.26 9.97
N PRO A 245 9.88 11.89 10.01
CA PRO A 245 10.23 13.03 10.86
C PRO A 245 9.36 14.26 10.57
N THR A 246 9.35 15.26 11.47
CA THR A 246 8.52 16.47 11.34
C THR A 246 9.12 17.54 10.42
N TRP A 247 10.37 17.37 9.99
CA TRP A 247 11.03 18.20 8.99
C TRP A 247 10.94 17.60 7.58
N GLU A 248 11.29 18.40 6.58
CA GLU A 248 11.40 17.98 5.18
C GLU A 248 12.50 16.93 5.00
N ILE A 249 12.18 15.79 4.37
CA ILE A 249 13.12 14.66 4.26
C ILE A 249 14.18 14.91 3.18
N ARG A 250 15.46 14.73 3.53
CA ARG A 250 16.57 15.02 2.60
C ARG A 250 17.65 13.94 2.56
N THR A 251 17.76 13.15 3.62
CA THR A 251 18.75 12.08 3.74
C THR A 251 18.10 10.71 3.57
N LEU A 252 18.90 9.70 3.21
CA LEU A 252 18.41 8.31 3.15
C LEU A 252 17.72 7.86 4.45
N ALA A 253 18.23 8.31 5.60
CA ALA A 253 17.62 8.01 6.90
C ALA A 253 16.23 8.65 7.04
N ASP A 254 16.07 9.91 6.60
CA ASP A 254 14.78 10.59 6.60
C ASP A 254 13.76 9.87 5.71
N TYR A 255 14.13 9.50 4.48
CA TYR A 255 13.25 8.77 3.57
C TYR A 255 12.84 7.40 4.12
N ARG A 256 13.78 6.65 4.71
CA ARG A 256 13.47 5.38 5.38
C ARG A 256 12.52 5.59 6.55
N SER A 257 12.76 6.61 7.38
CA SER A 257 11.87 7.00 8.48
C SER A 257 10.46 7.34 7.99
N ARG A 258 10.32 8.15 6.93
CA ARG A 258 9.02 8.51 6.33
C ARG A 258 8.28 7.30 5.75
N HIS A 259 8.96 6.48 4.95
CA HIS A 259 8.41 5.21 4.45
C HIS A 259 7.95 4.31 5.60
N GLY A 260 8.79 4.16 6.61
CA GLY A 260 8.50 3.38 7.80
C GLY A 260 7.26 3.88 8.53
N HIS A 261 7.13 5.20 8.70
CA HIS A 261 5.98 5.83 9.32
C HIS A 261 4.68 5.55 8.55
N TYR A 262 4.68 5.73 7.23
CA TYR A 262 3.53 5.42 6.37
C TYR A 262 3.18 3.92 6.45
N ARG A 263 4.19 3.04 6.38
CA ARG A 263 4.05 1.58 6.46
C ARG A 263 3.58 1.06 7.82
N ARG A 264 3.52 1.87 8.87
CA ARG A 264 2.88 1.51 10.16
C ARG A 264 1.36 1.65 10.14
N ASP A 265 0.79 2.35 9.16
CA ASP A 265 -0.66 2.46 9.04
C ASP A 265 -1.31 1.10 8.82
N VAL A 266 -2.28 0.76 9.67
CA VAL A 266 -2.92 -0.57 9.67
C VAL A 266 -3.70 -0.82 8.38
N GLU A 267 -4.39 0.20 7.84
CA GLU A 267 -5.19 0.07 6.62
C GLU A 267 -4.28 -0.12 5.40
N LEU A 268 -3.16 0.60 5.36
CA LEU A 268 -2.14 0.40 4.33
C LEU A 268 -1.53 -1.00 4.41
N GLN A 269 -1.19 -1.48 5.61
CA GLN A 269 -0.68 -2.85 5.79
C GLN A 269 -1.71 -3.91 5.38
N LEU A 270 -3.00 -3.68 5.62
CA LEU A 270 -4.07 -4.59 5.18
C LEU A 270 -4.17 -4.63 3.65
N ALA A 271 -4.12 -3.48 2.98
CA ALA A 271 -4.19 -3.43 1.52
C ALA A 271 -2.98 -4.10 0.85
N HIS A 272 -1.78 -3.90 1.39
CA HIS A 272 -0.55 -4.59 0.93
C HIS A 272 -0.57 -6.09 1.16
N ALA A 273 -1.23 -6.55 2.23
CA ALA A 273 -1.34 -7.97 2.53
C ALA A 273 -2.47 -8.67 1.75
N ALA A 274 -3.32 -7.96 1.01
CA ALA A 274 -4.53 -8.54 0.41
C ALA A 274 -4.38 -8.93 -1.08
N ALA A 275 -3.46 -8.28 -1.80
CA ALA A 275 -3.25 -8.46 -3.24
C ALA A 275 -1.80 -8.09 -3.61
N PRO A 276 -1.27 -8.55 -4.76
CA PRO A 276 -0.01 -8.05 -5.29
C PRO A 276 -0.13 -6.60 -5.78
N TRP A 277 0.95 -5.84 -5.64
CA TRP A 277 1.03 -4.45 -6.08
C TRP A 277 2.00 -4.28 -7.24
N VAL A 278 1.63 -3.45 -8.22
CA VAL A 278 2.53 -2.90 -9.22
C VAL A 278 2.65 -1.41 -8.92
N VAL A 279 3.86 -0.97 -8.62
CA VAL A 279 4.08 0.39 -8.11
C VAL A 279 4.99 1.19 -9.04
N THR A 280 4.67 2.46 -9.18
CA THR A 280 5.58 3.46 -9.74
C THR A 280 5.57 4.69 -8.83
N TRP A 281 6.63 5.48 -8.91
CA TRP A 281 6.79 6.78 -8.24
C TRP A 281 6.24 7.93 -9.10
N ASP A 282 6.03 9.08 -8.47
CA ASP A 282 5.87 10.40 -9.11
C ASP A 282 6.88 11.38 -8.46
N ASP A 283 6.54 12.65 -8.32
CA ASP A 283 7.43 13.71 -7.82
C ASP A 283 7.67 13.63 -6.30
N HIS A 284 6.63 13.34 -5.51
CA HIS A 284 6.71 13.39 -4.04
C HIS A 284 7.50 12.25 -3.40
N GLU A 285 7.86 11.19 -4.14
CA GLU A 285 8.87 10.23 -3.70
C GLU A 285 10.30 10.80 -3.63
N ILE A 286 10.52 11.99 -4.20
CA ILE A 286 11.75 12.77 -4.09
C ILE A 286 11.41 14.15 -3.53
N ALA A 287 11.02 15.11 -4.37
CA ALA A 287 10.69 16.48 -3.98
C ALA A 287 10.04 17.24 -5.13
N ASN A 288 9.09 18.11 -4.80
CA ASN A 288 8.45 19.05 -5.74
C ASN A 288 9.17 20.42 -5.78
#